data_AF-A0A969JVX7-F1
#
_entry.id   AF-A0A969JVX7-F1
#
_cell.length_a   1.000
_cell.length_b   1.000
_cell.length_c   1.000
_cell.angle_alpha   90.00
_cell.angle_beta   90.00
_cell.angle_gamma   90.00
#
_symmetry.space_group_name_H-M   'P 1'
#
loop_
_entity.id
_entity.type
_entity.pdbx_description
1 polymer ?
#
loop_
_entity_poly.entity_id
_entity_poly.type
_entity_poly.pdbx_seq_one_letter_code
_entity_poly.pdbx_strand_id
1 'polypeptide(L)' 'MEAVITHTPLIRSQIINLFAAQDYADLQTDAGKTALRESLRALIDSTISREAKLSGIETVLLTNFVMQ' A
#
# COMPACT_ATOMS: atom_id res chain seq x y z
N MET A 1 -2.91 16.70 -0.40
CA MET A 1 -2.30 16.02 -1.58
C MET A 1 -0.77 16.11 -1.57
N GLU A 2 -0.15 17.24 -1.19
CA GLU A 2 1.32 17.40 -1.20
C GLU A 2 2.10 16.41 -0.33
N ALA A 3 1.64 16.02 0.87
CA ALA A 3 2.43 15.13 1.73
C ALA A 3 2.61 13.70 1.20
N VAL A 4 1.64 13.17 0.43
CA VAL A 4 1.82 11.87 -0.24
C VAL A 4 2.96 11.97 -1.26
N ILE A 5 3.05 13.10 -1.95
CA ILE A 5 4.09 13.39 -2.94
C ILE A 5 5.45 13.58 -2.23
N THR A 6 5.50 14.29 -1.11
CA THR A 6 6.73 14.53 -0.32
C THR A 6 7.32 13.24 0.27
N HIS A 7 6.49 12.29 0.71
CA HIS A 7 6.93 11.02 1.31
C HIS A 7 6.90 9.83 0.34
N THR A 8 6.75 10.07 -0.97
CA THR A 8 6.68 9.03 -2.00
C THR A 8 7.87 8.05 -1.98
N PRO A 9 9.13 8.45 -1.74
CA PRO A 9 10.24 7.49 -1.70
C PRO A 9 10.14 6.45 -0.57
N LEU A 10 9.78 6.89 0.64
CA LEU A 10 9.62 6.02 1.81
C LEU A 10 8.43 5.08 1.62
N ILE A 11 7.27 5.65 1.28
CA ILE A 11 6.06 4.88 1.02
C ILE A 11 6.31 3.85 -0.08
N ARG A 12 6.98 4.22 -1.17
CA ARG A 12 7.36 3.29 -2.24
C ARG A 12 8.23 2.14 -1.74
N SER A 13 9.27 2.42 -0.93
CA SER A 13 10.13 1.37 -0.38
C SER A 13 9.36 0.39 0.50
N GLN A 14 8.47 0.91 1.35
CA GLN A 14 7.64 0.10 2.22
C GLN A 14 6.63 -0.75 1.44
N ILE A 15 6.04 -0.20 0.36
CA ILE A 15 5.17 -0.93 -0.56
C ILE A 15 5.94 -2.08 -1.22
N ILE A 16 7.15 -1.85 -1.73
CA ILE A 16 7.97 -2.91 -2.32
C ILE A 16 8.21 -4.05 -1.32
N ASN A 17 8.55 -3.70 -0.07
CA ASN A 17 8.76 -4.69 0.99
C ASN A 17 7.48 -5.46 1.33
N LEU A 18 6.32 -4.78 1.39
CA LEU A 18 5.03 -5.44 1.62
C LEU A 18 4.73 -6.45 0.52
N PHE A 19 4.92 -6.06 -0.75
CA PHE A 19 4.70 -6.93 -1.91
C PHE A 19 5.64 -8.15 -1.90
N ALA A 20 6.91 -7.95 -1.56
CA ALA A 20 7.89 -9.03 -1.50
C ALA A 20 7.59 -10.08 -0.41
N ALA A 21 6.81 -9.73 0.61
CA ALA A 21 6.42 -10.62 1.69
C ALA A 21 5.11 -11.37 1.43
N GLN A 22 4.41 -11.11 0.32
CA GLN A 22 3.15 -11.77 0.01
C GLN A 22 3.38 -13.16 -0.57
N ASP A 23 2.46 -14.08 -0.26
CA ASP A 23 2.41 -15.37 -0.94
C ASP A 23 1.76 -15.23 -2.33
N TYR A 24 2.37 -15.86 -3.33
CA TYR A 24 1.92 -15.76 -4.73
C TYR A 24 0.54 -16.40 -4.93
N ALA A 25 0.27 -17.56 -4.34
CA ALA A 25 -1.01 -18.25 -4.50
C ALA A 25 -2.14 -17.44 -3.85
N ASP A 26 -1.87 -16.82 -2.69
CA ASP A 26 -2.83 -15.95 -2.04
C ASP A 26 -3.17 -14.73 -2.91
N LEU A 27 -2.17 -14.11 -3.55
CA LEU A 27 -2.38 -12.96 -4.44
C LEU A 27 -3.21 -13.28 -5.69
N GLN A 28 -3.32 -14.55 -6.09
CA GLN A 28 -4.22 -14.95 -7.17
C GLN A 28 -5.70 -14.88 -6.78
N THR A 29 -6.01 -14.98 -5.48
CA THR A 29 -7.38 -14.98 -4.96
C THR A 29 -7.93 -13.57 -4.78
N ASP A 30 -9.25 -13.41 -4.87
CA ASP A 30 -9.90 -12.12 -4.59
C ASP A 30 -9.77 -11.70 -3.12
N ALA A 31 -9.73 -12.67 -2.21
CA ALA A 31 -9.50 -12.46 -0.79
C ALA A 31 -8.08 -11.91 -0.54
N GLY A 32 -7.06 -12.52 -1.14
CA GLY A 32 -5.67 -12.05 -1.01
C GLY A 32 -5.45 -10.68 -1.64
N LYS A 33 -6.05 -10.39 -2.80
CA LYS A 33 -6.01 -9.03 -3.38
C LYS A 33 -6.68 -8.00 -2.46
N THR A 34 -7.79 -8.36 -1.81
CA THR A 34 -8.47 -7.48 -0.85
C THR A 34 -7.60 -7.24 0.38
N ALA A 35 -7.02 -8.30 0.96
CA ALA A 35 -6.11 -8.22 2.09
C ALA A 35 -4.84 -7.39 1.77
N LEU A 36 -4.32 -7.49 0.54
CA LEU A 36 -3.21 -6.66 0.07
C LEU A 36 -3.59 -5.18 0.05
N ARG A 37 -4.77 -4.81 -0.48
CA ARG A 37 -5.23 -3.42 -0.49
C ARG A 37 -5.40 -2.85 0.91
N GLU A 38 -5.96 -3.64 1.83
CA GLU A 38 -6.12 -3.23 3.23
C GLU A 38 -4.77 -3.02 3.91
N SER A 39 -3.82 -3.94 3.68
CA SER A 39 -2.45 -3.83 4.18
C SER A 39 -1.74 -2.60 3.63
N LEU A 40 -1.91 -2.31 2.34
CA LEU A 40 -1.38 -1.09 1.71
C LEU A 40 -1.97 0.17 2.33
N ARG A 41 -3.30 0.19 2.53
CA ARG A 41 -3.99 1.32 3.15
C ARG A 41 -3.47 1.58 4.55
N ALA A 42 -3.39 0.55 5.39
CA ALA A 42 -2.89 0.65 6.75
C ALA A 42 -1.42 1.12 6.81
N LEU A 43 -0.59 0.62 5.90
CA LEU A 43 0.82 1.01 5.79
C LEU A 43 0.98 2.49 5.40
N ILE A 44 0.21 2.94 4.41
CA ILE A 44 0.23 4.33 3.95
C ILE A 44 -0.32 5.25 5.04
N ASP A 45 -1.46 4.90 5.67
CA ASP A 45 -2.05 5.64 6.79
C ASP A 45 -1.04 5.81 7.93
N SER A 46 -0.44 4.71 8.39
CA SER A 46 0.54 4.75 9.48
C SER A 46 1.74 5.65 9.15
N THR A 47 2.20 5.61 7.91
CA THR A 47 3.36 6.40 7.47
C THR A 47 3.01 7.88 7.35
N ILE A 48 1.87 8.23 6.75
CA ILE A 48 1.43 9.62 6.62
C ILE A 48 1.09 10.22 7.99
N SER A 49 0.43 9.48 8.87
CA SER A 49 0.12 9.96 10.22
C SER A 49 1.38 10.23 11.05
N ARG A 50 2.42 9.40 10.89
CA ARG A 50 3.72 9.57 11.57
C ARG A 50 4.52 10.76 11.04
N GLU A 51 4.62 10.87 9.72
CA GLU A 51 5.53 11.82 9.06
C GLU A 51 4.90 13.20 8.83
N ALA A 52 3.60 13.24 8.51
CA ALA A 52 2.94 14.46 8.05
C ALA A 52 1.80 14.95 8.97
N LYS A 53 1.44 14.21 10.04
CA LYS A 53 0.31 14.51 10.94
C LYS A 53 -1.03 14.76 10.19
N LEU A 54 -1.17 14.17 9.00
CA LEU A 54 -2.38 14.31 8.19
C LEU A 54 -3.37 13.18 8.48
N SER A 55 -4.65 13.49 8.28
CA SER A 55 -5.71 12.50 8.18
C SER A 55 -5.37 11.54 7.04
N GLY A 56 -5.49 10.23 7.30
CA GLY A 56 -5.08 9.16 6.39
C GLY A 56 -5.78 9.17 5.02
N ILE A 57 -5.51 8.16 4.22
CA ILE A 57 -6.09 7.96 2.89
C ILE A 57 -7.42 7.20 2.96
N GLU A 58 -8.31 7.52 2.03
CA GLU A 58 -9.62 6.88 1.95
C GLU A 58 -9.49 5.44 1.43
N THR A 59 -8.79 5.25 0.30
CA THR A 59 -8.63 3.93 -0.33
C THR A 59 -7.34 3.83 -1.15
N VAL A 60 -6.95 2.60 -1.46
CA VAL A 60 -5.83 2.26 -2.36
C VAL A 60 -6.39 1.57 -3.60
N LEU A 61 -6.07 2.11 -4.78
CA LEU A 61 -6.46 1.55 -6.06
C LEU A 61 -5.28 0.83 -6.70
N LEU A 62 -5.43 -0.47 -6.96
CA LEU A 62 -4.51 -1.25 -7.79
C LEU A 62 -5.00 -1.13 -9.25
N THR A 63 -4.48 -0.15 -9.99
CA THR A 63 -4.95 0.16 -11.35
C THR A 63 -4.45 -0.81 -12.40
N ASN A 64 -3.34 -1.50 -12.13
CA ASN A 64 -2.82 -2.56 -12.96
C ASN A 64 -2.13 -3.61 -12.07
N PHE A 65 -2.60 -4.85 -12.10
CA PHE A 65 -2.10 -5.94 -11.26
C PHE A 65 -1.90 -7.19 -12.11
N VAL A 66 -0.67 -7.37 -12.60
CA VAL A 66 -0.27 -8.46 -13.49
C VAL A 66 0.56 -9.47 -12.68
N MET A 67 0.19 -10.74 -12.76
CA MET A 67 0.96 -11.87 -12.23
C MET A 67 1.32 -12.79 -13.39
N GLN A 68 2.59 -13.19 -13.49
CA GLN A 68 3.13 -14.09 -14.53
C GLN A 68 3.68 -15.37 -13.89
#